data_AF-A0A7I7WAP6-F1
#
_entry.id   AF-A0A7I7WAP6-F1
#
_cell.length_a   1.000
_cell.length_b   1.000
_cell.length_c   1.000
_cell.angle_alpha   90.00
_cell.angle_beta   90.00
_cell.angle_gamma   90.00
#
_symmetry.space_group_name_H-M   'P 1'
#
loop_
_entity.id
_entity.type
_entity.pdbx_description
1 polymer ?
#
loop_
_entity_poly.entity_id
_entity_poly.type
_entity_poly.pdbx_seq_one_letter_code
_entity_poly.pdbx_strand_id
1 'polypeptide(L)'
;MTHPLADASAHEEKPRWVLANRQLRPGVELADTSVFDDDRWDLAPAVLQHHWPTVTLYFDTVRPRFRHQAKELCMAILSGTLPPGERRLSVLTIRTAFKCVCQFLNWVDDLPDDRPRRPKPHKLAELNEGHLEDYNRHIATMTAGQAGARGAVQLLWRYRTAMSDPLLVNPRTIDGWSQRSRTTAENTTDRIPEPVLGPLLAWALRFVDDFAADILAADASWRRYRSSVANGRVGRNDGIGTDVERYLATAIGRGEPLPGRNGELNLQFISTEVGCHYSSLHRYAPQLAEAADQLGIADHTWLPITITGRIDDRPWVDGIALEHPSQSLSQLARLLQTSCYVVIAFLSGMRDSEMKHLQRGCVTELRSADGEPYRWRIAGRAFKAQQDPSGTAATWVVGHPAARAARVLGRLHSADRPLLFSHLEHSNAVGPTKNSPNRAQTTKCTNKRFKELVSWINDYCATHGRPDDIPLVNASPGRCRPGSSVEHWHGSSPANQADRSRGLSSTGT
;
A
#
# COMPACT_ATOMS: atom_id res chain seq x y z
N MET A 1 30.79 46.12 50.16
CA MET A 1 29.40 45.98 50.64
C MET A 1 28.62 47.00 49.82
N THR A 2 27.78 46.67 48.84
CA THR A 2 26.76 45.63 48.71
C THR A 2 26.37 45.62 47.23
N HIS A 3 26.33 44.45 46.56
CA HIS A 3 25.67 44.31 45.25
C HIS A 3 24.57 43.24 45.38
N PRO A 4 23.35 43.49 44.87
CA PRO A 4 22.21 42.62 45.08
C PRO A 4 22.17 41.46 44.08
N LEU A 5 21.51 40.40 44.53
CA LEU A 5 21.22 39.14 43.86
C LEU A 5 20.62 39.33 42.46
N ALA A 6 21.24 38.69 41.46
CA ALA A 6 20.58 38.31 40.23
C ALA A 6 20.19 36.83 40.36
N ASP A 7 18.92 36.59 40.68
CA ASP A 7 18.29 35.29 40.58
C ASP A 7 17.24 35.38 39.45
N ALA A 8 17.48 34.61 38.39
CA ALA A 8 16.51 34.17 37.38
C ALA A 8 17.28 33.48 36.25
N SER A 9 17.93 32.35 36.53
CA SER A 9 18.25 31.40 35.47
C SER A 9 16.94 30.74 35.04
N ALA A 10 16.33 31.27 33.96
CA ALA A 10 15.29 30.58 33.23
C ALA A 10 15.84 29.21 32.80
N HIS A 11 15.40 28.15 33.48
CA HIS A 11 15.58 26.80 33.00
C HIS A 11 14.82 26.70 31.68
N GLU A 12 15.53 26.77 30.55
CA GLU A 12 14.99 26.30 29.27
C GLU A 12 14.63 24.83 29.45
N GLU A 13 13.36 24.55 29.77
CA GLU A 13 12.82 23.21 29.78
C GLU A 13 13.01 22.63 28.38
N LYS A 14 14.00 21.74 28.27
CA LYS A 14 14.29 21.11 26.99
C LYS A 14 13.01 20.45 26.50
N PRO A 15 12.59 20.80 25.29
CA PRO A 15 11.26 20.48 24.87
C PRO A 15 11.17 18.96 24.57
N ARG A 16 10.06 18.32 24.96
CA ARG A 16 9.95 16.86 25.16
C ARG A 16 9.57 16.13 23.87
N TRP A 17 10.57 15.74 23.08
CA TRP A 17 10.36 15.17 21.74
C TRP A 17 9.77 13.76 21.81
N VAL A 18 8.60 13.57 21.20
CA VAL A 18 7.84 12.32 21.29
C VAL A 18 8.60 11.14 20.68
N LEU A 19 9.46 11.39 19.68
CA LEU A 19 10.21 10.36 18.95
C LEU A 19 11.70 10.26 19.35
N ALA A 20 12.12 10.84 20.47
CA ALA A 20 13.53 10.92 20.88
C ALA A 20 14.30 9.60 20.88
N ASN A 21 13.63 8.47 21.18
CA ASN A 21 14.26 7.13 21.19
C ASN A 21 13.79 6.25 20.02
N ARG A 22 13.51 6.86 18.87
CA ARG A 22 13.05 6.17 17.65
C ARG A 22 13.97 6.45 16.48
N GLN A 23 14.14 5.43 15.64
CA GLN A 23 14.75 5.61 14.32
C GLN A 23 13.78 6.38 13.43
N LEU A 24 14.27 7.46 12.83
CA LEU A 24 13.52 8.31 11.92
C LEU A 24 13.84 7.97 10.46
N ARG A 25 12.96 8.38 9.55
CA ARG A 25 13.21 8.34 8.10
C ARG A 25 14.43 9.20 7.75
N PRO A 26 15.20 8.82 6.71
CA PRO A 26 16.29 9.66 6.21
C PRO A 26 15.81 11.07 5.87
N GLY A 27 16.55 12.08 6.33
CA GLY A 27 16.26 13.49 6.09
C GLY A 27 15.24 14.13 7.03
N VAL A 28 14.77 13.44 8.08
CA VAL A 28 13.94 14.03 9.13
C VAL A 28 14.78 14.30 10.37
N GLU A 29 14.79 15.54 10.82
CA GLU A 29 15.42 15.92 12.09
C GLU A 29 14.45 15.75 13.25
N LEU A 30 14.98 15.40 14.43
CA LEU A 30 14.15 15.19 15.62
C LEU A 30 13.44 16.48 16.07
N ALA A 31 14.05 17.64 15.82
CA ALA A 31 13.47 18.95 16.12
C ALA A 31 12.20 19.27 15.32
N ASP A 32 11.99 18.62 14.18
CA ASP A 32 10.80 18.80 13.34
C ASP A 32 9.66 17.82 13.70
N THR A 33 9.83 17.03 14.77
CA THR A 33 8.86 16.02 15.19
C THR A 33 7.94 16.52 16.31
N SER A 34 6.79 15.87 16.47
CA SER A 34 5.81 16.27 17.48
C SER A 34 6.38 16.26 18.90
N VAL A 35 5.86 17.18 19.70
CA VAL A 35 6.28 17.43 21.07
C VAL A 35 5.17 17.03 22.03
N PHE A 36 5.50 16.78 23.30
CA PHE A 36 4.54 16.28 24.27
C PHE A 36 3.26 17.13 24.38
N ASP A 37 3.40 18.46 24.31
CA ASP A 37 2.28 19.38 24.51
C ASP A 37 1.30 19.41 23.33
N ASP A 38 1.71 18.95 22.14
CA ASP A 38 0.82 18.87 20.97
C ASP A 38 -0.39 17.97 21.26
N ASP A 39 -1.58 18.37 20.80
CA ASP A 39 -2.78 17.51 20.86
C ASP A 39 -2.83 16.48 19.71
N ARG A 40 -1.89 16.58 18.76
CA ARG A 40 -1.76 15.67 17.62
C ARG A 40 -0.30 15.29 17.45
N TRP A 41 0.01 14.01 17.65
CA TRP A 41 1.39 13.52 17.47
C TRP A 41 1.52 12.80 16.14
N ASP A 42 2.31 13.36 15.23
CA ASP A 42 2.67 12.69 13.99
C ASP A 42 3.84 11.72 14.23
N LEU A 43 3.54 10.43 14.08
CA LEU A 43 4.50 9.35 14.20
C LEU A 43 4.97 8.83 12.85
N ALA A 44 4.49 9.39 11.72
CA ALA A 44 4.92 9.00 10.38
C ALA A 44 6.45 9.07 10.17
N PRO A 45 7.18 10.04 10.76
CA PRO A 45 8.65 10.06 10.71
C PRO A 45 9.32 8.79 11.24
N ALA A 46 8.71 8.09 12.21
CA ALA A 46 9.24 6.87 12.81
C ALA A 46 8.71 5.57 12.15
N VAL A 47 7.92 5.67 11.08
CA VAL A 47 7.42 4.50 10.32
C VAL A 47 8.28 4.29 9.07
N LEU A 48 9.26 3.40 9.18
CA LEU A 48 10.22 3.14 8.09
C LEU A 48 9.63 2.34 6.93
N GLN A 49 8.50 1.65 7.16
CA GLN A 49 7.78 0.93 6.12
C GLN A 49 7.06 1.92 5.16
N HIS A 50 7.44 1.90 3.88
CA HIS A 50 7.01 2.92 2.90
C HIS A 50 5.51 2.95 2.55
N HIS A 51 4.77 1.87 2.84
CA HIS A 51 3.35 1.74 2.50
C HIS A 51 2.38 2.38 3.52
N TRP A 52 2.88 2.87 4.66
CA TRP A 52 2.05 3.58 5.63
C TRP A 52 2.05 5.08 5.36
N PRO A 53 0.87 5.69 5.06
CA PRO A 53 0.83 7.06 4.59
C PRO A 53 0.95 8.09 5.71
N THR A 54 0.29 7.85 6.85
CA THR A 54 0.30 8.71 8.04
C THR A 54 -0.02 7.85 9.27
N VAL A 55 0.64 8.12 10.39
CA VAL A 55 0.33 7.50 11.69
C VAL A 55 0.30 8.61 12.71
N THR A 56 -0.90 9.09 13.03
CA THR A 56 -1.10 10.21 13.96
C THR A 56 -1.90 9.75 15.17
N LEU A 57 -1.51 10.19 16.36
CA LEU A 57 -2.31 10.06 17.58
C LEU A 57 -3.08 11.34 17.81
N TYR A 58 -4.40 11.22 17.92
CA TYR A 58 -5.33 12.35 18.05
C TYR A 58 -5.84 12.40 19.50
N PHE A 59 -5.22 13.22 20.35
CA PHE A 59 -5.56 13.30 21.78
C PHE A 59 -6.83 14.12 22.05
N ASP A 60 -7.31 14.87 21.06
CA ASP A 60 -8.64 15.49 21.04
C ASP A 60 -9.78 14.44 21.08
N THR A 61 -9.52 13.20 20.67
CA THR A 61 -10.48 12.08 20.78
C THR A 61 -10.64 11.55 22.21
N VAL A 62 -9.74 11.91 23.13
CA VAL A 62 -9.84 11.56 24.55
C VAL A 62 -10.52 12.70 25.29
N ARG A 63 -11.42 12.35 26.20
CA ARG A 63 -12.07 13.30 27.10
C ARG A 63 -11.03 14.15 27.84
N PRO A 64 -11.24 15.46 28.03
CA PRO A 64 -10.22 16.36 28.58
C PRO A 64 -9.60 15.87 29.88
N ARG A 65 -10.41 15.23 30.75
CA ARG A 65 -9.98 14.69 32.05
C ARG A 65 -8.83 13.70 31.95
N PHE A 66 -8.84 12.82 30.96
CA PHE A 66 -7.85 11.74 30.82
C PHE A 66 -6.83 11.98 29.69
N ARG A 67 -6.87 13.16 29.06
CA ARG A 67 -6.00 13.48 27.93
C ARG A 67 -4.52 13.47 28.32
N HIS A 68 -4.19 14.04 29.48
CA HIS A 68 -2.82 14.09 29.97
C HIS A 68 -2.27 12.68 30.21
N GLN A 69 -3.05 11.82 30.87
CA GLN A 69 -2.69 10.43 31.17
C GLN A 69 -2.51 9.60 29.89
N ALA A 70 -3.33 9.85 28.86
CA ALA A 70 -3.15 9.22 27.55
C ALA A 70 -1.82 9.65 26.90
N LYS A 71 -1.45 10.94 27.00
CA LYS A 71 -0.17 11.47 26.51
C LYS A 71 1.00 10.86 27.29
N GLU A 72 0.96 10.83 28.61
CA GLU A 72 2.01 10.22 29.45
C GLU A 72 2.25 8.75 29.08
N LEU A 73 1.18 7.96 28.96
CA LEU A 73 1.29 6.56 28.53
C LEU A 73 1.97 6.44 27.17
N CYS A 74 1.51 7.23 26.18
CA CYS A 74 2.07 7.16 24.83
C CYS A 74 3.54 7.61 24.81
N MET A 75 3.90 8.65 25.56
CA MET A 75 5.28 9.11 25.71
C MET A 75 6.16 8.03 26.34
N ALA A 76 5.67 7.38 27.40
CA ALA A 76 6.38 6.31 28.08
C ALA A 76 6.64 5.11 27.14
N ILE A 77 5.66 4.73 26.32
CA ILE A 77 5.81 3.63 25.35
C ILE A 77 6.70 4.03 24.16
N LEU A 78 6.58 5.27 23.67
CA LEU A 78 7.31 5.75 22.51
C LEU A 78 8.79 5.97 22.82
N SER A 79 9.07 6.73 23.88
CA SER A 79 10.41 7.24 24.17
C SER A 79 10.83 7.12 25.64
N GLY A 80 9.94 6.83 26.58
CA GLY A 80 10.28 6.68 27.99
C GLY A 80 10.93 5.34 28.36
N THR A 81 11.39 5.22 29.59
CA THR A 81 12.02 4.00 30.12
C THR A 81 11.04 2.82 30.11
N LEU A 82 11.47 1.67 29.60
CA LEU A 82 10.63 0.47 29.55
C LEU A 82 10.54 -0.16 30.95
N PRO A 83 9.35 -0.64 31.36
CA PRO A 83 9.24 -1.52 32.52
C PRO A 83 10.09 -2.80 32.33
N PRO A 84 10.56 -3.43 33.42
CA PRO A 84 11.37 -4.66 33.34
C PRO A 84 10.69 -5.76 32.53
N GLY A 85 11.46 -6.38 31.62
CA GLY A 85 10.97 -7.46 30.75
C GLY A 85 10.12 -7.03 29.56
N GLU A 86 9.86 -5.73 29.38
CA GLU A 86 9.15 -5.22 28.20
C GLU A 86 10.07 -5.03 27.00
N ARG A 87 9.49 -5.21 25.81
CA ARG A 87 10.10 -4.80 24.55
C ARG A 87 9.45 -3.52 24.06
N ARG A 88 10.23 -2.63 23.46
CA ARG A 88 9.69 -1.40 22.87
C ARG A 88 8.70 -1.74 21.76
N LEU A 89 7.46 -1.25 21.89
CA LEU A 89 6.40 -1.53 20.92
C LEU A 89 6.67 -0.81 19.60
N SER A 90 6.25 -1.42 18.48
CA SER A 90 6.28 -0.75 17.17
C SER A 90 5.29 0.43 17.15
N VAL A 91 5.58 1.47 16.37
CA VAL A 91 4.72 2.66 16.21
C VAL A 91 3.29 2.27 15.78
N LEU A 92 3.15 1.26 14.91
CA LEU A 92 1.85 0.76 14.45
C LEU A 92 1.07 0.04 15.56
N THR A 93 1.77 -0.71 16.41
CA THR A 93 1.17 -1.34 17.61
C THR A 93 0.67 -0.28 18.58
N ILE A 94 1.44 0.80 18.77
CA ILE A 94 1.08 1.92 19.66
C ILE A 94 -0.19 2.60 19.15
N ARG A 95 -0.30 2.88 17.85
CA ARG A 95 -1.52 3.45 17.26
C ARG A 95 -2.76 2.58 17.53
N THR A 96 -2.62 1.25 17.39
CA THR A 96 -3.73 0.31 17.66
C THR A 96 -4.07 0.27 19.15
N ALA A 97 -3.07 0.24 20.03
CA ALA A 97 -3.26 0.28 21.47
C ALA A 97 -3.90 1.60 21.91
N PHE A 98 -3.47 2.73 21.36
CA PHE A 98 -4.01 4.07 21.63
C PHE A 98 -5.51 4.11 21.38
N LYS A 99 -6.01 3.56 20.26
CA LYS A 99 -7.45 3.47 20.00
C LYS A 99 -8.21 2.77 21.13
N CYS A 100 -7.68 1.64 21.62
CA CYS A 100 -8.29 0.89 22.72
C CYS A 100 -8.15 1.61 24.07
N VAL A 101 -7.06 2.34 24.29
CA VAL A 101 -6.88 3.22 25.46
C VAL A 101 -7.91 4.34 25.44
N CYS A 102 -8.10 5.05 24.32
CA CYS A 102 -9.13 6.08 24.19
C CYS A 102 -10.53 5.51 24.48
N GLN A 103 -10.83 4.31 23.95
CA GLN A 103 -12.10 3.65 24.22
C GLN A 103 -12.32 3.41 25.72
N PHE A 104 -11.31 2.91 26.43
CA PHE A 104 -11.39 2.69 27.87
C PHE A 104 -11.54 4.01 28.65
N LEU A 105 -10.68 5.00 28.40
CA LEU A 105 -10.69 6.28 29.11
C LEU A 105 -12.00 7.04 28.90
N ASN A 106 -12.53 7.03 27.67
CA ASN A 106 -13.83 7.63 27.39
C ASN A 106 -14.97 6.84 28.06
N TRP A 107 -14.91 5.50 28.07
CA TRP A 107 -15.89 4.68 28.78
C TRP A 107 -15.91 4.98 30.28
N VAL A 108 -14.74 5.16 30.91
CA VAL A 108 -14.64 5.56 32.32
C VAL A 108 -15.27 6.95 32.54
N ASP A 109 -15.00 7.89 31.64
CA ASP A 109 -15.54 9.25 31.70
C ASP A 109 -17.04 9.32 31.40
N ASP A 110 -17.59 8.35 30.68
CA ASP A 110 -19.02 8.26 30.35
C ASP A 110 -19.81 7.50 31.44
N LEU A 111 -19.16 6.98 32.50
CA LEU A 111 -19.87 6.36 33.63
C LEU A 111 -20.81 7.39 34.31
N PRO A 112 -22.00 6.96 34.78
CA PRO A 112 -22.91 7.83 35.52
C PRO A 112 -22.29 8.33 36.82
N ASP A 113 -22.56 9.58 37.20
CA ASP A 113 -22.08 10.16 38.46
C ASP A 113 -22.81 9.56 39.68
N ASP A 114 -24.12 9.27 39.54
CA ASP A 114 -24.95 8.72 40.61
C ASP A 114 -24.92 7.18 40.65
N ARG A 115 -23.81 6.65 41.17
CA ARG A 115 -23.63 5.20 41.37
C ARG A 115 -23.53 4.89 42.88
N PRO A 116 -24.59 4.36 43.51
CA PRO A 116 -24.70 4.25 44.97
C PRO A 116 -23.65 3.35 45.66
N ARG A 117 -22.88 2.55 44.93
CA ARG A 117 -21.82 1.67 45.47
C ARG A 117 -20.45 1.81 44.80
N ARG A 118 -20.37 2.56 43.69
CA ARG A 118 -19.18 2.65 42.82
C ARG A 118 -19.19 4.02 42.14
N PRO A 119 -18.91 5.11 42.89
CA PRO A 119 -18.92 6.46 42.33
C PRO A 119 -17.95 6.54 41.16
N LYS A 120 -18.29 7.42 40.21
CA LYS A 120 -17.46 7.61 39.02
C LYS A 120 -16.04 8.04 39.42
N PRO A 121 -15.00 7.34 38.93
CA PRO A 121 -13.63 7.75 39.18
C PRO A 121 -13.28 8.96 38.32
N HIS A 122 -12.65 9.96 38.93
CA HIS A 122 -12.12 11.14 38.26
C HIS A 122 -10.61 11.01 37.99
N LYS A 123 -9.95 10.04 38.63
CA LYS A 123 -8.55 9.68 38.43
C LYS A 123 -8.40 8.20 38.14
N LEU A 124 -7.36 7.81 37.41
CA LEU A 124 -7.03 6.41 37.18
C LEU A 124 -6.68 5.67 38.47
N ALA A 125 -6.07 6.36 39.44
CA ALA A 125 -5.76 5.81 40.75
C ALA A 125 -7.00 5.45 41.59
N GLU A 126 -8.18 6.00 41.27
CA GLU A 126 -9.46 5.72 41.94
C GLU A 126 -10.18 4.49 41.37
N LEU A 127 -9.70 3.94 40.25
CA LEU A 127 -10.25 2.72 39.68
C LEU A 127 -9.97 1.52 40.59
N ASN A 128 -11.03 0.85 41.02
CA ASN A 128 -10.98 -0.40 41.78
C ASN A 128 -11.32 -1.61 40.90
N GLU A 129 -11.21 -2.81 41.48
CA GLU A 129 -11.55 -4.08 40.80
C GLU A 129 -12.97 -4.08 40.22
N GLY A 130 -13.94 -3.52 40.96
CA GLY A 130 -15.33 -3.44 40.52
C GLY A 130 -15.52 -2.58 39.25
N HIS A 131 -14.78 -1.49 39.08
CA HIS A 131 -14.83 -0.70 37.84
C HIS A 131 -14.30 -1.50 36.65
N LEU A 132 -13.25 -2.29 36.88
CA LEU A 132 -12.68 -3.12 35.85
C LEU A 132 -13.59 -4.32 35.52
N GLU A 133 -14.26 -4.96 36.50
CA GLU A 133 -15.30 -5.97 36.26
C GLU A 133 -16.43 -5.44 35.36
N ASP A 134 -16.91 -4.23 35.63
CA ASP A 134 -17.93 -3.56 34.81
C ASP A 134 -17.42 -3.36 33.38
N TYR A 135 -16.16 -2.95 33.23
CA TYR A 135 -15.54 -2.83 31.91
C TYR A 135 -15.38 -4.19 31.22
N ASN A 136 -15.00 -5.25 31.94
CA ASN A 136 -14.87 -6.59 31.38
C ASN A 136 -16.22 -7.12 30.87
N ARG A 137 -17.32 -6.80 31.57
CA ARG A 137 -18.68 -7.08 31.12
C ARG A 137 -19.06 -6.27 29.88
N HIS A 138 -18.68 -4.99 29.83
CA HIS A 138 -18.84 -4.17 28.63
C HIS A 138 -18.05 -4.72 27.44
N ILE A 139 -16.80 -5.16 27.64
CA ILE A 139 -16.00 -5.80 26.58
C ILE A 139 -16.69 -7.06 26.04
N ALA A 140 -17.33 -7.83 26.92
CA ALA A 140 -18.03 -9.06 26.52
C ALA A 140 -19.23 -8.81 25.58
N THR A 141 -19.82 -7.60 25.58
CA THR A 141 -20.89 -7.23 24.64
C THR A 141 -20.38 -6.73 23.29
N MET A 142 -19.07 -6.49 23.15
CA MET A 142 -18.46 -6.06 21.89
C MET A 142 -18.45 -7.20 20.86
N THR A 143 -18.69 -6.86 19.60
CA THR A 143 -18.69 -7.84 18.49
C THR A 143 -17.28 -8.23 18.02
N ALA A 144 -16.27 -7.40 18.29
CA ALA A 144 -14.87 -7.66 17.95
C ALA A 144 -13.91 -6.79 18.80
N GLY A 145 -12.64 -7.17 18.84
CA GLY A 145 -11.58 -6.35 19.46
C GLY A 145 -11.44 -6.51 20.98
N GLN A 146 -12.07 -7.52 21.58
CA GLN A 146 -12.06 -7.73 23.03
C GLN A 146 -10.63 -7.87 23.60
N ALA A 147 -9.76 -8.61 22.90
CA ALA A 147 -8.37 -8.80 23.31
C ALA A 147 -7.59 -7.47 23.35
N GLY A 148 -7.83 -6.59 22.38
CA GLY A 148 -7.20 -5.26 22.32
C GLY A 148 -7.68 -4.35 23.45
N ALA A 149 -8.99 -4.36 23.74
CA ALA A 149 -9.57 -3.60 24.84
C ALA A 149 -8.99 -4.02 26.20
N ARG A 150 -8.89 -5.33 26.48
CA ARG A 150 -8.25 -5.83 27.70
C ARG A 150 -6.76 -5.51 27.76
N GLY A 151 -6.08 -5.62 26.62
CA GLY A 151 -4.65 -5.28 26.49
C GLY A 151 -4.35 -3.81 26.78
N ALA A 152 -5.25 -2.89 26.41
CA ALA A 152 -5.09 -1.46 26.67
C ALA A 152 -5.08 -1.12 28.17
N VAL A 153 -6.01 -1.69 28.94
CA VAL A 153 -6.02 -1.51 30.41
C VAL A 153 -4.76 -2.13 31.03
N GLN A 154 -4.32 -3.28 30.51
CA GLN A 154 -3.06 -3.88 30.97
C GLN A 154 -1.85 -2.97 30.69
N LEU A 155 -1.85 -2.23 29.58
CA LEU A 155 -0.79 -1.27 29.28
C LEU A 155 -0.77 -0.12 30.28
N LEU A 156 -1.93 0.45 30.64
CA LEU A 156 -2.04 1.49 31.68
C LEU A 156 -1.44 1.02 33.01
N TRP A 157 -1.77 -0.20 33.45
CA TRP A 157 -1.20 -0.76 34.68
C TRP A 157 0.31 -1.08 34.56
N ARG A 158 0.76 -1.57 33.40
CA ARG A 158 2.18 -1.91 33.18
C ARG A 158 3.09 -0.68 33.22
N TYR A 159 2.64 0.42 32.63
CA TYR A 159 3.38 1.68 32.55
C TYR A 159 3.09 2.62 33.72
N ARG A 160 2.41 2.15 34.77
CA ARG A 160 2.00 2.95 35.94
C ARG A 160 3.13 3.74 36.62
N THR A 161 4.36 3.24 36.59
CA THR A 161 5.51 3.93 37.20
C THR A 161 5.96 5.17 36.42
N ALA A 162 5.49 5.33 35.20
CA ALA A 162 5.80 6.46 34.31
C ALA A 162 4.64 7.44 34.15
N MET A 163 3.60 7.34 35.00
CA MET A 163 2.38 8.15 34.93
C MET A 163 2.18 8.93 36.23
N SER A 164 1.69 10.16 36.14
CA SER A 164 1.35 10.98 37.31
C SER A 164 0.07 10.50 38.02
N ASP A 165 -0.85 9.92 37.25
CA ASP A 165 -2.10 9.32 37.73
C ASP A 165 -2.18 7.86 37.25
N PRO A 166 -1.60 6.91 38.01
CA PRO A 166 -1.49 5.52 37.59
C PRO A 166 -2.75 4.69 37.87
N LEU A 167 -3.02 3.72 36.99
CA LEU A 167 -3.91 2.61 37.34
C LEU A 167 -3.21 1.68 38.35
N LEU A 168 -3.75 1.59 39.57
CA LEU A 168 -3.15 0.81 40.67
C LEU A 168 -3.56 -0.66 40.66
N VAL A 169 -4.79 -0.96 40.25
CA VAL A 169 -5.33 -2.33 40.22
C VAL A 169 -4.78 -3.10 39.02
N ASN A 170 -4.22 -4.28 39.27
CA ASN A 170 -3.73 -5.16 38.23
C ASN A 170 -4.92 -5.85 37.54
N PRO A 171 -5.19 -5.60 36.26
CA PRO A 171 -6.35 -6.19 35.61
C PRO A 171 -6.32 -7.72 35.57
N ARG A 172 -5.12 -8.34 35.64
CA ARG A 172 -4.98 -9.81 35.65
C ARG A 172 -5.50 -10.49 36.91
N THR A 173 -5.73 -9.76 38.00
CA THR A 173 -6.32 -10.35 39.22
C THR A 173 -7.83 -10.53 39.10
N ILE A 174 -8.46 -9.98 38.06
CA ILE A 174 -9.90 -10.04 37.84
C ILE A 174 -10.27 -11.30 37.09
N ASP A 175 -11.28 -12.00 37.60
CA ASP A 175 -11.78 -13.23 36.99
C ASP A 175 -12.26 -13.00 35.55
N GLY A 176 -11.83 -13.90 34.66
CA GLY A 176 -12.16 -13.82 33.24
C GLY A 176 -11.47 -12.68 32.47
N TRP A 177 -10.52 -11.95 33.08
CA TRP A 177 -9.75 -10.92 32.39
C TRP A 177 -8.76 -11.52 31.39
N SER A 178 -7.97 -12.49 31.83
CA SER A 178 -7.19 -13.33 30.94
C SER A 178 -8.05 -14.50 30.48
N GLN A 179 -8.78 -14.35 29.38
CA GLN A 179 -9.16 -15.54 28.63
C GLN A 179 -7.86 -16.23 28.23
N ARG A 180 -7.63 -17.46 28.71
CA ARG A 180 -6.62 -18.35 28.14
C ARG A 180 -6.83 -18.25 26.64
N SER A 181 -5.83 -17.73 25.93
CA SER A 181 -5.74 -17.94 24.50
C SER A 181 -5.84 -19.44 24.36
N ARG A 182 -7.00 -19.96 23.91
CA ARG A 182 -7.01 -21.26 23.24
C ARG A 182 -5.88 -21.11 22.24
N THR A 183 -4.81 -21.87 22.48
CA THR A 183 -3.61 -22.02 21.67
C THR A 183 -3.74 -21.27 20.36
N THR A 184 -2.97 -20.18 20.20
CA THR A 184 -2.68 -19.50 18.92
C THR A 184 -3.58 -20.00 17.80
N ALA A 185 -4.80 -19.46 17.71
CA ALA A 185 -5.62 -19.69 16.54
C ALA A 185 -4.85 -19.06 15.37
N GLU A 186 -4.05 -19.88 14.71
CA GLU A 186 -3.26 -19.53 13.55
C GLU A 186 -4.26 -19.10 12.48
N ASN A 187 -4.38 -17.78 12.29
CA ASN A 187 -5.29 -17.10 11.38
C ASN A 187 -6.79 -17.18 11.75
N THR A 188 -7.27 -16.19 12.49
CA THR A 188 -8.69 -15.98 12.85
C THR A 188 -9.56 -15.46 11.68
N THR A 189 -8.97 -15.29 10.49
CA THR A 189 -9.70 -14.81 9.29
C THR A 189 -9.83 -15.95 8.31
N ASP A 190 -11.07 -16.21 7.85
CA ASP A 190 -11.37 -17.30 6.92
C ASP A 190 -10.53 -17.17 5.64
N ARG A 191 -10.06 -18.33 5.14
CA ARG A 191 -9.34 -18.43 3.87
C ARG A 191 -10.25 -17.95 2.73
N ILE A 192 -9.68 -17.31 1.71
CA ILE A 192 -10.41 -16.95 0.50
C ILE A 192 -10.98 -18.24 -0.12
N PRO A 193 -12.30 -18.33 -0.38
CA PRO A 193 -12.89 -19.52 -0.97
C PRO A 193 -12.23 -19.88 -2.31
N GLU A 194 -12.01 -21.17 -2.53
CA GLU A 194 -11.41 -21.67 -3.78
C GLU A 194 -12.15 -21.19 -5.05
N PRO A 195 -13.51 -21.12 -5.08
CA PRO A 195 -14.24 -20.60 -6.23
C PRO A 195 -13.96 -19.12 -6.56
N VAL A 196 -13.40 -18.35 -5.62
CA VAL A 196 -12.97 -16.96 -5.86
C VAL A 196 -11.49 -16.92 -6.23
N LEU A 197 -10.68 -17.68 -5.51
CA LEU A 197 -9.23 -17.67 -5.65
C LEU A 197 -8.76 -18.25 -6.98
N GLY A 198 -9.36 -19.36 -7.42
CA GLY A 198 -9.01 -20.04 -8.67
C GLY A 198 -9.15 -19.12 -9.89
N PRO A 199 -10.35 -18.57 -10.17
CA PRO A 199 -10.55 -17.64 -11.29
C PRO A 199 -9.69 -16.38 -11.17
N LEU A 200 -9.55 -15.81 -9.97
CA LEU A 200 -8.70 -14.62 -9.75
C LEU A 200 -7.24 -14.90 -10.12
N LEU A 201 -6.68 -16.03 -9.70
CA LEU A 201 -5.31 -16.40 -10.02
C LEU A 201 -5.15 -16.71 -11.51
N ALA A 202 -6.11 -17.41 -12.12
CA ALA A 202 -6.09 -17.72 -13.55
C ALA A 202 -6.07 -16.44 -14.41
N TRP A 203 -6.94 -15.48 -14.11
CA TRP A 203 -6.92 -14.18 -14.77
C TRP A 203 -5.65 -13.38 -14.48
N ALA A 204 -5.15 -13.41 -13.24
CA ALA A 204 -3.90 -12.74 -12.91
C ALA A 204 -2.71 -13.31 -13.68
N LEU A 205 -2.66 -14.63 -13.89
CA LEU A 205 -1.66 -15.27 -14.74
C LEU A 205 -1.83 -14.87 -16.20
N ARG A 206 -3.05 -14.85 -16.77
CA ARG A 206 -3.28 -14.35 -18.14
C ARG A 206 -2.78 -12.92 -18.34
N PHE A 207 -3.04 -12.03 -17.37
CA PHE A 207 -2.50 -10.67 -17.42
C PHE A 207 -0.97 -10.64 -17.48
N VAL A 208 -0.29 -11.52 -16.74
CA VAL A 208 1.18 -11.56 -16.65
C VAL A 208 1.81 -12.26 -17.86
N ASP A 209 1.22 -13.37 -18.30
CA ASP A 209 1.79 -14.25 -19.31
C ASP A 209 1.39 -13.83 -20.73
N ASP A 210 0.12 -13.45 -20.94
CA ASP A 210 -0.45 -13.22 -22.27
C ASP A 210 -0.62 -11.72 -22.59
N PHE A 211 -1.09 -10.91 -21.63
CA PHE A 211 -1.45 -9.50 -21.90
C PHE A 211 -0.35 -8.49 -21.59
N ALA A 212 0.66 -8.90 -20.81
CA ALA A 212 1.71 -8.01 -20.35
C ALA A 212 2.50 -7.38 -21.51
N ALA A 213 2.72 -8.11 -22.60
CA ALA A 213 3.46 -7.62 -23.76
C ALA A 213 2.77 -6.39 -24.39
N ASP A 214 1.45 -6.48 -24.60
CA ASP A 214 0.65 -5.41 -25.21
C ASP A 214 0.62 -4.16 -24.30
N ILE A 215 0.42 -4.36 -22.99
CA ILE A 215 0.38 -3.27 -22.01
C ILE A 215 1.75 -2.57 -21.92
N LEU A 216 2.85 -3.33 -21.96
CA LEU A 216 4.21 -2.77 -21.94
C LEU A 216 4.54 -2.05 -23.27
N ALA A 217 4.05 -2.55 -24.41
CA ALA A 217 4.19 -1.86 -25.69
C ALA A 217 3.42 -0.54 -25.69
N ALA A 218 2.20 -0.53 -25.14
CA ALA A 218 1.41 0.68 -24.94
C ALA A 218 2.11 1.68 -24.00
N ASP A 219 2.66 1.21 -22.87
CA ASP A 219 3.43 2.06 -21.95
C ASP A 219 4.65 2.69 -22.63
N ALA A 220 5.41 1.92 -23.42
CA ALA A 220 6.53 2.43 -24.20
C ALA A 220 6.08 3.46 -25.24
N SER A 221 4.97 3.22 -25.94
CA SER A 221 4.39 4.16 -26.91
C SER A 221 3.96 5.47 -26.23
N TRP A 222 3.27 5.38 -25.09
CA TRP A 222 2.88 6.53 -24.29
C TRP A 222 4.07 7.34 -23.75
N ARG A 223 5.15 6.67 -23.32
CA ARG A 223 6.38 7.34 -22.87
C ARG A 223 7.03 8.11 -24.02
N ARG A 224 7.09 7.54 -25.22
CA ARG A 224 7.56 8.25 -26.42
C ARG A 224 6.72 9.49 -26.68
N TYR A 225 5.39 9.32 -26.74
CA TYR A 225 4.43 10.41 -26.90
C TYR A 225 4.67 11.55 -25.90
N ARG A 226 4.75 11.23 -24.60
CA ARG A 226 4.99 12.25 -23.56
C ARG A 226 6.36 12.88 -23.60
N SER A 227 7.39 12.12 -23.94
CA SER A 227 8.76 12.64 -24.03
C SER A 227 8.90 13.65 -25.17
N SER A 228 8.23 13.42 -26.29
CA SER A 228 8.20 14.35 -27.43
C SER A 228 7.48 15.66 -27.06
N VAL A 229 6.34 15.55 -26.36
CA VAL A 229 5.60 16.72 -25.86
C VAL A 229 6.43 17.52 -24.84
N ALA A 230 7.09 16.85 -23.89
CA ALA A 230 7.80 17.51 -22.80
C ALA A 230 9.13 18.16 -23.22
N ASN A 231 9.88 17.53 -24.13
CA ASN A 231 11.23 18.00 -24.48
C ASN A 231 11.25 19.11 -25.52
N GLY A 232 10.12 19.52 -26.11
CA GLY A 232 10.07 20.52 -27.17
C GLY A 232 10.96 20.19 -28.38
N ARG A 233 11.48 18.95 -28.46
CA ARG A 233 12.30 18.39 -29.55
C ARG A 233 11.39 18.03 -30.71
N VAL A 234 10.68 19.03 -31.15
CA VAL A 234 9.99 19.08 -32.40
C VAL A 234 11.06 19.34 -33.47
N GLY A 235 11.01 18.60 -34.58
CA GLY A 235 11.98 18.70 -35.66
C GLY A 235 12.12 20.11 -36.26
N ARG A 236 13.13 20.27 -37.11
CA ARG A 236 13.27 21.46 -37.98
C ARG A 236 11.96 21.65 -38.75
N ASN A 237 11.53 22.91 -38.95
CA ASN A 237 10.33 23.22 -39.73
C ASN A 237 10.41 22.83 -41.22
N ASP A 238 11.53 22.25 -41.64
CA ASP A 238 11.78 21.81 -43.01
C ASP A 238 11.15 20.41 -43.21
N GLY A 239 10.30 20.27 -44.22
CA GLY A 239 9.70 18.97 -44.59
C GLY A 239 8.40 18.59 -43.87
N ILE A 240 7.87 19.43 -42.98
CA ILE A 240 6.61 19.15 -42.25
C ILE A 240 5.46 18.80 -43.21
N GLY A 241 5.34 19.51 -44.33
CA GLY A 241 4.27 19.24 -45.30
C GLY A 241 4.32 17.81 -45.83
N THR A 242 5.52 17.34 -46.19
CA THR A 242 5.75 15.96 -46.65
C THR A 242 5.48 14.95 -45.54
N ASP A 243 5.79 15.26 -44.28
CA ASP A 243 5.51 14.35 -43.16
C ASP A 243 4.02 14.29 -42.80
N VAL A 244 3.30 15.42 -42.87
CA VAL A 244 1.84 15.46 -42.73
C VAL A 244 1.17 14.70 -43.86
N GLU A 245 1.58 14.93 -45.11
CA GLU A 245 1.09 14.19 -46.28
C GLU A 245 1.35 12.68 -46.14
N ARG A 246 2.53 12.28 -45.68
CA ARG A 246 2.86 10.86 -45.42
C ARG A 246 1.99 10.26 -44.32
N TYR A 247 1.76 10.99 -43.24
CA TYR A 247 0.89 10.57 -42.14
C TYR A 247 -0.54 10.34 -42.64
N LEU A 248 -1.11 11.33 -43.36
CA LEU A 248 -2.46 11.25 -43.91
C LEU A 248 -2.58 10.15 -44.97
N ALA A 249 -1.63 10.03 -45.89
CA ALA A 249 -1.60 8.97 -46.89
C ALA A 249 -1.58 7.57 -46.23
N THR A 250 -0.87 7.43 -45.10
CA THR A 250 -0.85 6.17 -44.34
C THR A 250 -2.22 5.88 -43.72
N ALA A 251 -2.87 6.87 -43.09
CA ALA A 251 -4.20 6.72 -42.51
C ALA A 251 -5.25 6.37 -43.59
N ILE A 252 -5.22 7.08 -44.72
CA ILE A 252 -6.10 6.84 -45.87
C ILE A 252 -5.87 5.44 -46.45
N GLY A 253 -4.62 5.03 -46.65
CA GLY A 253 -4.29 3.71 -47.19
C GLY A 253 -4.72 2.55 -46.30
N ARG A 254 -4.86 2.77 -44.99
CA ARG A 254 -5.37 1.77 -44.03
C ARG A 254 -6.89 1.85 -43.81
N GLY A 255 -7.53 2.94 -44.23
CA GLY A 255 -8.94 3.20 -43.90
C GLY A 255 -9.17 3.40 -42.40
N GLU A 256 -8.18 3.88 -41.66
CA GLU A 256 -8.26 4.07 -40.21
C GLU A 256 -8.72 5.50 -39.89
N PRO A 257 -9.71 5.69 -39.00
CA PRO A 257 -10.14 7.02 -38.58
C PRO A 257 -9.01 7.78 -37.89
N LEU A 258 -9.03 9.11 -37.99
CA LEU A 258 -8.03 9.95 -37.34
C LEU A 258 -8.21 9.93 -35.81
N PRO A 259 -7.12 10.03 -35.03
CA PRO A 259 -7.18 9.93 -33.57
C PRO A 259 -7.99 11.09 -32.98
N GLY A 260 -9.05 10.78 -32.25
CA GLY A 260 -9.90 11.77 -31.61
C GLY A 260 -9.79 11.81 -30.09
N ARG A 261 -10.32 12.90 -29.52
CA ARG A 261 -10.47 13.16 -28.10
C ARG A 261 -11.65 14.10 -27.88
N ASN A 262 -12.64 13.67 -27.11
CA ASN A 262 -13.86 14.45 -26.83
C ASN A 262 -14.62 14.90 -28.09
N GLY A 263 -14.64 14.06 -29.13
CA GLY A 263 -15.31 14.36 -30.40
C GLY A 263 -14.53 15.25 -31.36
N GLU A 264 -13.32 15.69 -30.99
CA GLU A 264 -12.44 16.50 -31.84
C GLU A 264 -11.14 15.75 -32.18
N LEU A 265 -10.43 16.19 -33.22
CA LEU A 265 -9.10 15.65 -33.54
C LEU A 265 -8.12 15.87 -32.39
N ASN A 266 -7.39 14.83 -32.02
CA ASN A 266 -6.30 14.93 -31.08
C ASN A 266 -5.04 15.45 -31.78
N LEU A 267 -5.03 16.74 -32.10
CA LEU A 267 -3.94 17.42 -32.79
C LEU A 267 -2.60 17.32 -32.04
N GLN A 268 -2.62 17.20 -30.70
CA GLN A 268 -1.39 16.98 -29.93
C GLN A 268 -0.78 15.60 -30.23
N PHE A 269 -1.61 14.57 -30.31
CA PHE A 269 -1.18 13.24 -30.71
C PHE A 269 -0.67 13.21 -32.15
N ILE A 270 -1.43 13.78 -33.09
CA ILE A 270 -1.03 13.88 -34.51
C ILE A 270 0.30 14.62 -34.64
N SER A 271 0.48 15.75 -33.95
CA SER A 271 1.74 16.52 -34.00
C SER A 271 2.94 15.70 -33.52
N THR A 272 2.72 14.80 -32.57
CA THR A 272 3.77 13.93 -32.03
C THR A 272 4.12 12.79 -33.00
N GLU A 273 3.13 12.18 -33.65
CA GLU A 273 3.34 11.16 -34.67
C GLU A 273 4.05 11.73 -35.92
N VAL A 274 3.69 12.96 -36.31
CA VAL A 274 4.35 13.71 -37.40
C VAL A 274 5.75 14.20 -36.98
N GLY A 275 5.99 14.43 -35.69
CA GLY A 275 7.23 15.01 -35.18
C GLY A 275 7.32 16.54 -35.31
N CYS A 276 6.18 17.23 -35.38
CA CYS A 276 6.07 18.68 -35.55
C CYS A 276 5.48 19.38 -34.31
N HIS A 277 5.55 20.72 -34.26
CA HIS A 277 5.00 21.49 -33.14
C HIS A 277 3.50 21.53 -33.34
N TYR A 278 2.72 21.45 -32.25
CA TYR A 278 1.27 21.49 -32.33
C TYR A 278 0.75 22.66 -33.19
N SER A 279 1.31 23.86 -33.01
CA SER A 279 0.89 25.04 -33.77
C SER A 279 1.22 24.96 -35.27
N SER A 280 2.21 24.14 -35.66
CA SER A 280 2.57 23.96 -37.07
C SER A 280 1.48 23.23 -37.85
N LEU A 281 0.63 22.43 -37.17
CA LEU A 281 -0.52 21.77 -37.79
C LEU A 281 -1.63 22.73 -38.20
N HIS A 282 -1.71 23.95 -37.65
CA HIS A 282 -2.74 24.92 -38.05
C HIS A 282 -2.69 25.25 -39.55
N ARG A 283 -1.50 25.24 -40.16
CA ARG A 283 -1.35 25.44 -41.61
C ARG A 283 -1.96 24.31 -42.44
N TYR A 284 -2.05 23.11 -41.86
CA TYR A 284 -2.58 21.90 -42.50
C TYR A 284 -3.98 21.54 -42.01
N ALA A 285 -4.66 22.46 -41.31
CA ALA A 285 -6.02 22.26 -40.84
C ALA A 285 -7.00 21.87 -41.96
N PRO A 286 -6.93 22.43 -43.19
CA PRO A 286 -7.79 21.99 -44.30
C PRO A 286 -7.58 20.52 -44.67
N GLN A 287 -6.33 20.05 -44.80
CA GLN A 287 -6.02 18.65 -45.15
C GLN A 287 -6.44 17.69 -44.03
N LEU A 288 -6.25 18.10 -42.76
CA LEU A 288 -6.70 17.33 -41.61
C LEU A 288 -8.22 17.24 -41.54
N ALA A 289 -8.93 18.32 -41.86
CA ALA A 289 -10.39 18.34 -41.91
C ALA A 289 -10.92 17.47 -43.06
N GLU A 290 -10.33 17.57 -44.25
CA GLU A 290 -10.70 16.72 -45.40
C GLU A 290 -10.49 15.23 -45.10
N ALA A 291 -9.35 14.87 -44.49
CA ALA A 291 -9.10 13.49 -44.07
C ALA A 291 -10.04 13.03 -42.95
N ALA A 292 -10.41 13.93 -42.02
CA ALA A 292 -11.39 13.63 -40.98
C ALA A 292 -12.80 13.44 -41.55
N ASP A 293 -13.19 14.21 -42.56
CA ASP A 293 -14.47 14.04 -43.27
C ASP A 293 -14.50 12.72 -44.05
N GLN A 294 -13.36 12.31 -44.62
CA GLN A 294 -13.24 11.06 -45.38
C GLN A 294 -13.21 9.80 -44.49
N LEU A 295 -12.39 9.80 -43.43
CA LEU A 295 -12.09 8.61 -42.61
C LEU A 295 -12.90 8.58 -41.31
N GLY A 296 -13.48 9.71 -40.91
CA GLY A 296 -14.04 9.91 -39.58
C GLY A 296 -12.98 10.22 -38.51
N ILE A 297 -13.49 10.57 -37.34
CA ILE A 297 -12.70 10.80 -36.13
C ILE A 297 -13.00 9.68 -35.15
N ALA A 298 -11.97 9.00 -34.66
CA ALA A 298 -12.13 7.95 -33.67
C ALA A 298 -12.58 8.53 -32.32
N ASP A 299 -13.49 7.86 -31.61
CA ASP A 299 -13.95 8.29 -30.28
C ASP A 299 -12.81 8.43 -29.26
N HIS A 300 -11.73 7.68 -29.48
CA HIS A 300 -10.58 7.60 -28.59
C HIS A 300 -9.26 7.64 -29.37
N THR A 301 -8.20 8.12 -28.71
CA THR A 301 -6.85 8.05 -29.25
C THR A 301 -6.21 6.71 -28.91
N TRP A 302 -6.22 5.80 -29.87
CA TRP A 302 -5.59 4.47 -29.77
C TRP A 302 -4.07 4.58 -29.95
N LEU A 303 -3.32 3.89 -29.09
CA LEU A 303 -1.86 3.83 -29.21
C LEU A 303 -1.46 2.91 -30.38
N PRO A 304 -0.42 3.27 -31.16
CA PRO A 304 -0.01 2.54 -32.36
C PRO A 304 0.77 1.27 -31.97
N ILE A 305 0.05 0.26 -31.49
CA ILE A 305 0.57 -1.04 -31.09
C ILE A 305 -0.26 -2.15 -31.73
N THR A 306 0.35 -3.31 -31.91
CA THR A 306 -0.35 -4.52 -32.32
C THR A 306 -0.72 -5.31 -31.07
N ILE A 307 -2.00 -5.65 -30.93
CA ILE A 307 -2.47 -6.54 -29.85
C ILE A 307 -2.08 -7.98 -30.20
N THR A 308 -1.27 -8.59 -29.33
CA THR A 308 -0.74 -9.94 -29.50
C THR A 308 -1.37 -10.95 -28.55
N GLY A 309 -1.86 -10.49 -27.38
CA GLY A 309 -2.56 -11.32 -26.42
C GLY A 309 -3.87 -11.86 -26.99
N ARG A 310 -4.19 -13.11 -26.68
CA ARG A 310 -5.41 -13.76 -27.16
C ARG A 310 -6.15 -14.49 -26.05
N ILE A 311 -7.47 -14.54 -26.19
CA ILE A 311 -8.36 -15.40 -25.42
C ILE A 311 -9.24 -16.14 -26.45
N ASP A 312 -9.24 -17.47 -26.41
CA ASP A 312 -9.97 -18.32 -27.35
C ASP A 312 -9.75 -17.89 -28.82
N ASP A 313 -8.47 -17.72 -29.18
CA ASP A 313 -7.96 -17.27 -30.49
C ASP A 313 -8.36 -15.86 -30.95
N ARG A 314 -9.08 -15.09 -30.13
CA ARG A 314 -9.44 -13.70 -30.41
C ARG A 314 -8.53 -12.74 -29.65
N PRO A 315 -8.21 -11.54 -30.21
CA PRO A 315 -7.55 -10.49 -29.44
C PRO A 315 -8.27 -10.24 -28.12
N TRP A 316 -7.52 -10.12 -27.02
CA TRP A 316 -8.13 -9.93 -25.70
C TRP A 316 -8.78 -8.55 -25.53
N VAL A 317 -8.35 -7.56 -26.31
CA VAL A 317 -8.95 -6.20 -26.41
C VAL A 317 -8.81 -5.72 -27.86
N ASP A 318 -9.62 -4.73 -28.23
CA ASP A 318 -9.58 -4.14 -29.58
C ASP A 318 -8.36 -3.24 -29.78
N GLY A 319 -7.90 -2.61 -28.69
CA GLY A 319 -6.71 -1.78 -28.67
C GLY A 319 -6.38 -1.29 -27.26
N ILE A 320 -5.38 -0.41 -27.15
CA ILE A 320 -5.12 0.29 -25.90
C ILE A 320 -5.08 1.79 -26.17
N ALA A 321 -6.00 2.53 -25.55
CA ALA A 321 -6.14 3.97 -25.76
C ALA A 321 -5.47 4.80 -24.66
N LEU A 322 -5.20 6.08 -24.95
CA LEU A 322 -4.80 7.06 -23.94
C LEU A 322 -5.89 7.22 -22.86
N GLU A 323 -7.13 7.40 -23.30
CA GLU A 323 -8.33 7.60 -22.50
C GLU A 323 -9.45 6.73 -23.09
N HIS A 324 -10.05 5.86 -22.26
CA HIS A 324 -11.13 4.94 -22.64
C HIS A 324 -11.77 4.35 -21.35
N PRO A 325 -13.08 4.06 -21.31
CA PRO A 325 -13.76 3.52 -20.13
C PRO A 325 -13.20 2.18 -19.56
N SER A 326 -12.90 1.21 -20.44
CA SER A 326 -12.38 -0.13 -20.06
C SER A 326 -11.00 -0.50 -20.63
N GLN A 327 -10.53 0.16 -21.68
CA GLN A 327 -9.29 -0.16 -22.43
C GLN A 327 -8.25 0.97 -22.38
N SER A 328 -8.27 1.82 -21.34
CA SER A 328 -7.22 2.85 -21.21
C SER A 328 -5.91 2.23 -20.71
N LEU A 329 -4.77 2.68 -21.25
CA LEU A 329 -3.43 2.31 -20.76
C LEU A 329 -3.36 2.46 -19.24
N SER A 330 -3.88 3.57 -18.73
CA SER A 330 -3.86 3.84 -17.29
C SER A 330 -4.53 2.73 -16.50
N GLN A 331 -5.68 2.22 -16.95
CA GLN A 331 -6.43 1.18 -16.26
C GLN A 331 -5.76 -0.17 -16.42
N LEU A 332 -5.46 -0.58 -17.65
CA LEU A 332 -4.88 -1.89 -17.95
C LEU A 332 -3.52 -2.08 -17.26
N ALA A 333 -2.68 -1.05 -17.18
CA ALA A 333 -1.43 -1.11 -16.43
C ALA A 333 -1.63 -1.23 -14.91
N ARG A 334 -2.67 -0.60 -14.35
CA ARG A 334 -3.05 -0.80 -12.93
C ARG A 334 -3.53 -2.22 -12.68
N LEU A 335 -4.29 -2.79 -13.62
CA LEU A 335 -4.74 -4.18 -13.57
C LEU A 335 -3.54 -5.12 -13.62
N LEU A 336 -2.62 -4.93 -14.56
CA LEU A 336 -1.37 -5.70 -14.66
C LEU A 336 -0.54 -5.65 -13.38
N GLN A 337 -0.36 -4.46 -12.78
CA GLN A 337 0.33 -4.32 -11.50
C GLN A 337 -0.37 -5.09 -10.37
N THR A 338 -1.70 -5.12 -10.38
CA THR A 338 -2.52 -5.86 -9.40
C THR A 338 -2.42 -7.37 -9.64
N SER A 339 -2.46 -7.81 -10.89
CA SER A 339 -2.25 -9.20 -11.28
C SER A 339 -0.86 -9.69 -10.87
N CYS A 340 0.18 -8.89 -11.08
CA CYS A 340 1.53 -9.19 -10.59
C CYS A 340 1.55 -9.34 -9.06
N TYR A 341 0.83 -8.47 -8.34
CA TYR A 341 0.68 -8.59 -6.89
C TYR A 341 0.02 -9.90 -6.49
N VAL A 342 -1.08 -10.30 -7.13
CA VAL A 342 -1.78 -11.57 -6.87
C VAL A 342 -0.85 -12.77 -7.06
N VAL A 343 -0.19 -12.84 -8.23
CA VAL A 343 0.70 -13.94 -8.58
C VAL A 343 1.86 -14.05 -7.58
N ILE A 344 2.51 -12.93 -7.25
CA ILE A 344 3.63 -12.91 -6.30
C ILE A 344 3.13 -13.29 -4.90
N ALA A 345 2.06 -12.66 -4.40
CA ALA A 345 1.53 -12.91 -3.06
C ALA A 345 1.20 -14.39 -2.85
N PHE A 346 0.51 -14.98 -3.83
CA PHE A 346 0.04 -16.35 -3.74
C PHE A 346 1.16 -17.38 -3.90
N LEU A 347 2.10 -17.17 -4.82
CA LEU A 347 3.12 -18.17 -5.16
C LEU A 347 4.44 -18.05 -4.39
N SER A 348 4.66 -16.94 -3.67
CA SER A 348 5.89 -16.74 -2.87
C SER A 348 5.67 -16.88 -1.36
N GLY A 349 4.43 -16.70 -0.90
CA GLY A 349 4.14 -16.59 0.54
C GLY A 349 4.75 -15.34 1.19
N MET A 350 5.01 -14.27 0.43
CA MET A 350 5.43 -12.98 0.98
C MET A 350 4.26 -12.22 1.60
N ARG A 351 4.52 -11.47 2.68
CA ARG A 351 3.54 -10.54 3.31
C ARG A 351 3.44 -9.23 2.54
N ASP A 352 2.38 -8.42 2.75
CA ASP A 352 2.24 -7.10 2.10
C ASP A 352 3.49 -6.25 2.29
N SER A 353 4.00 -6.20 3.53
CA SER A 353 5.16 -5.40 3.88
C SER A 353 6.39 -5.86 3.10
N GLU A 354 6.62 -7.17 2.96
CA GLU A 354 7.73 -7.72 2.16
C GLU A 354 7.56 -7.40 0.68
N MET A 355 6.35 -7.60 0.13
CA MET A 355 6.05 -7.30 -1.27
C MET A 355 6.23 -5.82 -1.62
N LYS A 356 5.69 -4.92 -0.79
CA LYS A 356 5.76 -3.46 -1.02
C LYS A 356 7.18 -2.89 -0.97
N HIS A 357 8.16 -3.66 -0.50
CA HIS A 357 9.59 -3.29 -0.50
C HIS A 357 10.41 -4.02 -1.57
N LEU A 358 9.77 -4.80 -2.45
CA LEU A 358 10.46 -5.38 -3.60
C LEU A 358 10.99 -4.30 -4.52
N GLN A 359 12.24 -4.46 -4.93
CA GLN A 359 12.93 -3.52 -5.80
C GLN A 359 13.15 -4.10 -7.19
N ARG A 360 13.31 -3.23 -8.19
CA ARG A 360 13.70 -3.59 -9.54
C ARG A 360 15.02 -4.39 -9.50
N GLY A 361 15.09 -5.45 -10.30
CA GLY A 361 16.26 -6.34 -10.32
C GLY A 361 16.31 -7.35 -9.17
N CYS A 362 15.25 -7.48 -8.36
CA CYS A 362 15.21 -8.44 -7.26
C CYS A 362 15.25 -9.92 -7.68
N VAL A 363 15.01 -10.23 -8.96
CA VAL A 363 14.91 -11.60 -9.46
C VAL A 363 16.29 -12.10 -9.89
N THR A 364 16.75 -13.18 -9.25
CA THR A 364 17.92 -13.96 -9.70
C THR A 364 17.46 -15.29 -10.26
N GLU A 365 18.04 -15.70 -11.38
CA GLU A 365 17.81 -16.97 -12.03
C GLU A 365 19.07 -17.81 -11.97
N LEU A 366 18.96 -19.03 -11.46
CA LEU A 366 20.05 -19.98 -11.43
C LEU A 366 19.87 -20.98 -12.56
N ARG A 367 20.95 -21.15 -13.32
CA ARG A 367 21.02 -22.01 -14.51
C ARG A 367 22.00 -23.15 -14.28
N SER A 368 21.74 -24.30 -14.89
CA SER A 368 22.69 -25.41 -14.94
C SER A 368 23.90 -25.05 -15.81
N ALA A 369 24.90 -25.94 -15.87
CA ALA A 369 26.04 -25.79 -16.79
C ALA A 369 25.60 -25.69 -18.26
N ASP A 370 24.49 -26.35 -18.62
CA ASP A 370 23.90 -26.35 -19.96
C ASP A 370 23.03 -25.11 -20.23
N GLY A 371 22.90 -24.19 -19.27
CA GLY A 371 22.13 -22.95 -19.40
C GLY A 371 20.65 -23.07 -19.08
N GLU A 372 20.16 -24.25 -18.69
CA GLU A 372 18.75 -24.48 -18.34
C GLU A 372 18.40 -23.87 -16.98
N PRO A 373 17.35 -23.02 -16.88
CA PRO A 373 16.96 -22.42 -15.62
C PRO A 373 16.24 -23.43 -14.72
N TYR A 374 16.78 -23.67 -13.52
CA TYR A 374 16.22 -24.65 -12.57
C TYR A 374 15.72 -24.02 -11.27
N ARG A 375 16.07 -22.76 -10.97
CA ARG A 375 15.63 -22.08 -9.75
C ARG A 375 15.55 -20.57 -9.92
N TRP A 376 14.48 -19.99 -9.38
CA TRP A 376 14.31 -18.54 -9.29
C TRP A 376 14.29 -18.09 -7.83
N ARG A 377 14.91 -16.94 -7.59
CA ARG A 377 14.98 -16.29 -6.28
C ARG A 377 14.53 -14.85 -6.39
N ILE A 378 13.76 -14.39 -5.41
CA ILE A 378 13.43 -12.98 -5.23
C ILE A 378 14.15 -12.49 -3.98
N ALA A 379 14.98 -11.46 -4.10
CA ALA A 379 15.62 -10.76 -2.99
C ALA A 379 14.78 -9.58 -2.51
N GLY A 380 14.71 -9.35 -1.19
CA GLY A 380 13.93 -8.27 -0.61
C GLY A 380 14.20 -8.07 0.88
N ARG A 381 13.22 -7.56 1.62
CA ARG A 381 13.31 -7.28 3.06
C ARG A 381 12.16 -7.92 3.83
N ALA A 382 12.48 -8.60 4.93
CA ALA A 382 11.53 -9.17 5.87
C ALA A 382 11.40 -8.30 7.12
N PHE A 383 10.17 -8.12 7.61
CA PHE A 383 9.87 -7.23 8.75
C PHE A 383 9.29 -7.96 9.95
N LYS A 384 8.55 -9.06 9.76
CA LYS A 384 7.89 -9.75 10.89
C LYS A 384 8.92 -10.47 11.76
N ALA A 385 8.78 -10.28 13.08
CA ALA A 385 9.66 -10.84 14.12
C ALA A 385 11.14 -10.40 14.05
N GLN A 386 11.47 -9.37 13.27
CA GLN A 386 12.82 -8.80 13.20
C GLN A 386 12.99 -7.68 14.23
N GLN A 387 14.21 -7.56 14.77
CA GLN A 387 14.56 -6.48 15.70
C GLN A 387 14.75 -5.14 14.97
N ASP A 388 15.22 -5.18 13.72
CA ASP A 388 15.46 -4.00 12.90
C ASP A 388 14.14 -3.47 12.28
N PRO A 389 13.70 -2.25 12.63
CA PRO A 389 12.51 -1.63 12.04
C PRO A 389 12.64 -1.34 10.53
N SER A 390 13.87 -1.29 9.99
CA SER A 390 14.17 -1.11 8.57
C SER A 390 14.02 -2.40 7.75
N GLY A 391 13.83 -3.53 8.43
CA GLY A 391 13.69 -4.86 7.83
C GLY A 391 15.04 -5.49 7.47
N THR A 392 15.12 -6.80 7.58
CA THR A 392 16.34 -7.59 7.32
C THR A 392 16.33 -8.15 5.91
N ALA A 393 17.50 -8.21 5.26
CA ALA A 393 17.63 -8.83 3.94
C ALA A 393 17.10 -10.27 3.95
N ALA A 394 16.28 -10.61 2.97
CA ALA A 394 15.65 -11.93 2.86
C ALA A 394 15.57 -12.36 1.39
N THR A 395 15.57 -13.67 1.16
CA THR A 395 15.44 -14.26 -0.16
C THR A 395 14.36 -15.34 -0.15
N TRP A 396 13.48 -15.30 -1.15
CA TRP A 396 12.42 -16.29 -1.36
C TRP A 396 12.77 -17.12 -2.59
N VAL A 397 12.77 -18.45 -2.45
CA VAL A 397 12.79 -19.36 -3.61
C VAL A 397 11.36 -19.42 -4.15
N VAL A 398 11.19 -19.13 -5.44
CA VAL A 398 9.88 -19.03 -6.08
C VAL A 398 9.83 -19.82 -7.38
N GLY A 399 8.62 -20.13 -7.84
CA GLY A 399 8.39 -20.66 -9.18
C GLY A 399 8.55 -19.59 -10.28
N HIS A 400 8.73 -20.06 -11.51
CA HIS A 400 8.86 -19.19 -12.69
C HIS A 400 7.74 -18.13 -12.83
N PRO A 401 6.44 -18.41 -12.60
CA PRO A 401 5.39 -17.40 -12.76
C PRO A 401 5.56 -16.18 -11.83
N ALA A 402 5.96 -16.38 -10.57
CA ALA A 402 6.22 -15.29 -9.64
C ALA A 402 7.46 -14.47 -10.05
N ALA A 403 8.51 -15.14 -10.51
CA ALA A 403 9.70 -14.48 -11.04
C ALA A 403 9.38 -13.65 -12.30
N ARG A 404 8.55 -14.18 -13.20
CA ARG A 404 8.08 -13.47 -14.39
C ARG A 404 7.25 -12.24 -14.02
N ALA A 405 6.28 -12.38 -13.10
CA ALA A 405 5.48 -11.27 -12.60
C ALA A 405 6.35 -10.13 -12.04
N ALA A 406 7.37 -10.46 -11.24
CA ALA A 406 8.31 -9.45 -10.72
C ALA A 406 9.12 -8.76 -11.82
N ARG A 407 9.53 -9.48 -12.88
CA ARG A 407 10.22 -8.90 -14.06
C ARG A 407 9.30 -8.00 -14.88
N VAL A 408 8.07 -8.43 -15.14
CA VAL A 408 7.04 -7.64 -15.85
C VAL A 408 6.79 -6.34 -15.10
N LEU A 409 6.60 -6.42 -13.78
CA LEU A 409 6.41 -5.25 -12.95
C LEU A 409 7.61 -4.32 -12.97
N GLY A 410 8.84 -4.86 -12.97
CA GLY A 410 10.05 -4.09 -13.17
C GLY A 410 10.02 -3.28 -14.48
N ARG A 411 9.60 -3.89 -15.60
CA ARG A 411 9.51 -3.23 -16.92
C ARG A 411 8.43 -2.15 -16.99
N LEU A 412 7.38 -2.25 -16.20
CA LEU A 412 6.28 -1.28 -16.16
C LEU A 412 6.69 0.06 -15.51
N HIS A 413 7.77 0.04 -14.72
CA HIS A 413 8.36 1.22 -14.10
C HIS A 413 9.55 1.76 -14.90
N SER A 414 9.71 3.08 -14.86
CA SER A 414 10.91 3.79 -15.29
C SER A 414 12.13 3.40 -14.46
N ALA A 415 13.32 3.58 -15.03
CA ALA A 415 14.58 3.12 -14.42
C ALA A 415 14.91 3.81 -13.09
N ASP A 416 14.39 5.03 -12.86
CA ASP A 416 14.59 5.84 -11.65
C ASP A 416 13.65 5.44 -10.49
N ARG A 417 12.70 4.53 -10.73
CA ARG A 417 11.76 4.04 -9.70
C ARG A 417 12.20 2.66 -9.20
N PRO A 418 12.91 2.57 -8.06
CA PRO A 418 13.41 1.29 -7.57
C PRO A 418 12.29 0.39 -7.05
N LEU A 419 11.22 0.92 -6.46
CA LEU A 419 10.16 0.11 -5.85
C LEU A 419 9.17 -0.41 -6.88
N LEU A 420 8.95 -1.73 -6.89
CA LEU A 420 8.06 -2.40 -7.85
C LEU A 420 6.57 -2.10 -7.63
N PHE A 421 6.15 -1.77 -6.40
CA PHE A 421 4.76 -1.44 -6.10
C PHE A 421 4.56 0.05 -5.80
N SER A 422 5.23 0.93 -6.55
CA SER A 422 4.97 2.37 -6.49
C SER A 422 3.76 2.75 -7.35
N HIS A 423 3.33 4.01 -7.28
CA HIS A 423 2.37 4.55 -8.24
C HIS A 423 2.94 4.53 -9.66
N LEU A 424 2.08 4.31 -10.66
CA LEU A 424 2.43 4.34 -12.09
C LEU A 424 2.36 5.78 -12.62
N GLU A 425 3.23 6.14 -13.57
CA GLU A 425 3.33 7.52 -14.10
C GLU A 425 2.09 7.97 -14.87
N HIS A 426 1.54 7.06 -15.66
CA HIS A 426 0.30 7.26 -16.43
C HIS A 426 -0.96 7.12 -15.56
N SER A 427 -0.85 6.92 -14.23
CA SER A 427 -2.02 6.90 -13.35
C SER A 427 -2.51 8.31 -13.03
N ASN A 428 -3.83 8.49 -12.96
CA ASN A 428 -4.52 9.74 -12.59
C ASN A 428 -4.37 10.11 -11.09
N ALA A 429 -3.28 9.68 -10.44
CA ALA A 429 -3.02 10.05 -9.05
C ALA A 429 -2.72 11.55 -8.96
N VAL A 430 -3.55 12.28 -8.22
CA VAL A 430 -3.42 13.72 -7.97
C VAL A 430 -2.51 13.95 -6.75
N GLY A 431 -1.60 14.93 -6.83
CA GLY A 431 -0.85 15.47 -5.69
C GLY A 431 0.62 15.02 -5.57
N PRO A 432 1.34 15.46 -4.51
CA PRO A 432 2.78 15.23 -4.29
C PRO A 432 3.18 13.75 -4.17
N THR A 433 2.22 12.85 -4.05
CA THR A 433 2.40 11.38 -4.06
C THR A 433 2.84 10.83 -5.41
N LYS A 434 2.60 11.53 -6.53
CA LYS A 434 3.04 11.15 -7.88
C LYS A 434 4.56 11.28 -8.07
N ASN A 435 5.18 12.21 -7.34
CA ASN A 435 6.55 12.68 -7.54
C ASN A 435 7.57 12.03 -6.60
N SER A 436 7.15 11.15 -5.68
CA SER A 436 8.09 10.40 -4.85
C SER A 436 8.34 9.02 -5.47
N PRO A 437 9.46 8.81 -6.21
CA PRO A 437 9.81 7.52 -6.79
C PRO A 437 9.98 6.42 -5.73
N ASN A 438 10.19 6.81 -4.46
CA ASN A 438 10.44 5.93 -3.32
C ASN A 438 9.21 5.68 -2.43
N ARG A 439 7.98 5.84 -2.97
CA ARG A 439 6.76 5.58 -2.19
C ARG A 439 5.98 4.38 -2.72
N ALA A 440 5.97 3.31 -1.94
CA ALA A 440 5.11 2.16 -2.17
C ALA A 440 3.63 2.52 -1.99
N GLN A 441 2.76 1.85 -2.74
CA GLN A 441 1.32 1.94 -2.58
C GLN A 441 0.90 1.47 -1.20
N THR A 442 -0.09 2.17 -0.63
CA THR A 442 -0.66 1.80 0.67
C THR A 442 -1.51 0.54 0.55
N THR A 443 -1.68 -0.20 1.65
CA THR A 443 -2.57 -1.38 1.69
C THR A 443 -4.01 -1.03 1.29
N LYS A 444 -4.49 0.17 1.66
CA LYS A 444 -5.81 0.68 1.24
C LYS A 444 -5.88 0.85 -0.29
N CYS A 445 -4.81 1.35 -0.90
CA CYS A 445 -4.72 1.46 -2.36
C CYS A 445 -4.74 0.08 -3.01
N THR A 446 -3.95 -0.88 -2.51
CA THR A 446 -3.98 -2.27 -2.98
C THR A 446 -5.39 -2.85 -2.95
N ASN A 447 -6.11 -2.70 -1.83
CA ASN A 447 -7.49 -3.21 -1.71
C ASN A 447 -8.47 -2.57 -2.69
N LYS A 448 -8.30 -1.28 -3.00
CA LYS A 448 -9.08 -0.62 -4.05
C LYS A 448 -8.78 -1.24 -5.42
N ARG A 449 -7.50 -1.46 -5.72
CA ARG A 449 -7.06 -2.05 -6.99
C ARG A 449 -7.54 -3.49 -7.19
N PHE A 450 -7.58 -4.28 -6.13
CA PHE A 450 -8.20 -5.61 -6.16
C PHE A 450 -9.65 -5.56 -6.62
N LYS A 451 -10.44 -4.60 -6.11
CA LYS A 451 -11.84 -4.43 -6.53
C LYS A 451 -11.95 -4.00 -7.99
N GLU A 452 -11.05 -3.11 -8.44
CA GLU A 452 -10.98 -2.70 -9.85
C GLU A 452 -10.69 -3.90 -10.76
N LEU A 453 -9.76 -4.79 -10.37
CA LEU A 453 -9.45 -6.01 -11.13
C LEU A 453 -10.63 -6.98 -11.19
N VAL A 454 -11.28 -7.25 -10.05
CA VAL A 454 -12.45 -8.14 -9.99
C VAL A 454 -13.60 -7.57 -10.83
N SER A 455 -13.86 -6.26 -10.75
CA SER A 455 -14.90 -5.61 -11.57
C SER A 455 -14.59 -5.78 -13.05
N TRP A 456 -13.37 -5.46 -13.48
CA TRP A 456 -12.99 -5.57 -14.88
C TRP A 456 -13.10 -7.00 -15.41
N ILE A 457 -12.68 -8.01 -14.62
CA ILE A 457 -12.82 -9.41 -14.99
C ILE A 457 -14.29 -9.77 -15.18
N ASN A 458 -15.15 -9.41 -14.23
CA ASN A 458 -16.57 -9.77 -14.30
C ASN A 458 -17.27 -9.05 -15.46
N ASP A 459 -16.97 -7.77 -15.69
CA ASP A 459 -17.49 -7.01 -16.83
C ASP A 459 -17.02 -7.64 -18.15
N TYR A 460 -15.74 -8.02 -18.24
CA TYR A 460 -15.18 -8.69 -19.40
C TYR A 460 -15.86 -10.03 -19.68
N CYS A 461 -16.04 -10.87 -18.66
CA CYS A 461 -16.73 -12.15 -18.78
C CYS A 461 -18.18 -11.95 -19.22
N ALA A 462 -18.89 -10.97 -18.67
CA ALA A 462 -20.27 -10.67 -19.04
C ALA A 462 -20.39 -10.23 -20.51
N THR A 463 -19.52 -9.33 -20.98
CA THR A 463 -19.51 -8.86 -22.36
C THR A 463 -19.16 -9.97 -23.36
N HIS A 464 -18.26 -10.88 -22.99
CA HIS A 464 -17.77 -11.95 -23.87
C HIS A 464 -18.46 -13.30 -23.66
N GLY A 465 -19.48 -13.37 -22.79
CA GLY A 465 -20.22 -14.60 -22.50
C GLY A 465 -19.39 -15.72 -21.87
N ARG A 466 -18.42 -15.37 -21.02
CA ARG A 466 -17.48 -16.34 -20.42
C ARG A 466 -17.93 -16.81 -19.04
N PRO A 467 -17.66 -18.07 -18.66
CA PRO A 467 -18.05 -18.65 -17.38
C PRO A 467 -16.98 -18.52 -16.28
N ASP A 468 -15.83 -17.90 -16.57
CA ASP A 468 -14.71 -17.75 -15.63
C ASP A 468 -14.75 -16.39 -14.89
N ASP A 469 -15.95 -15.92 -14.54
CA ASP A 469 -16.17 -14.76 -13.68
C ASP A 469 -15.84 -15.07 -12.20
N ILE A 470 -15.64 -14.02 -11.42
CA ILE A 470 -15.32 -14.14 -9.99
C ILE A 470 -16.61 -13.96 -9.18
N PRO A 471 -17.08 -15.02 -8.48
CA PRO A 471 -18.34 -14.98 -7.77
C PRO A 471 -18.30 -14.01 -6.57
N LEU A 472 -19.45 -13.40 -6.28
CA LEU A 472 -19.63 -12.57 -5.09
C LEU A 472 -19.78 -13.45 -3.85
N VAL A 473 -18.94 -13.22 -2.85
CA VAL A 473 -19.10 -13.84 -1.52
C VAL A 473 -19.94 -12.92 -0.63
N ASN A 474 -21.08 -13.44 -0.13
CA ASN A 474 -22.01 -12.77 0.81
C ASN A 474 -22.78 -11.55 0.25
N ALA A 475 -23.32 -11.61 -0.97
CA ALA A 475 -24.24 -10.61 -1.55
C ALA A 475 -23.78 -9.14 -1.42
N SER A 476 -22.47 -8.91 -1.40
CA SER A 476 -21.85 -7.57 -1.39
C SER A 476 -20.75 -7.55 -2.44
N PRO A 477 -20.64 -6.50 -3.28
CA PRO A 477 -19.52 -6.34 -4.21
C PRO A 477 -18.21 -6.26 -3.40
N GLY A 478 -17.46 -7.35 -3.38
CA GLY A 478 -16.10 -7.42 -2.85
C GLY A 478 -15.92 -6.87 -1.43
N ARG A 479 -16.71 -7.33 -0.44
CA ARG A 479 -16.27 -7.26 0.96
C ARG A 479 -15.31 -8.41 1.26
N CYS A 480 -14.13 -8.38 0.65
CA CYS A 480 -12.94 -8.83 1.37
C CYS A 480 -12.81 -7.89 2.57
N ARG A 481 -13.32 -8.30 3.76
CA ARG A 481 -13.14 -7.54 5.00
C ARG A 481 -11.65 -7.60 5.36
N PRO A 482 -10.86 -6.52 5.25
CA PRO A 482 -9.47 -6.54 5.64
C PRO A 482 -9.40 -6.28 7.16
N GLY A 483 -9.91 -7.24 7.93
CA GLY A 483 -9.12 -7.78 9.04
C GLY A 483 -8.11 -8.82 8.52
N SER A 484 -8.37 -9.37 7.32
CA SER A 484 -7.40 -10.11 6.53
C SER A 484 -6.31 -9.15 6.06
N SER A 485 -5.25 -9.09 6.84
CA SER A 485 -3.96 -8.63 6.32
C SER A 485 -3.58 -9.57 5.18
N VAL A 486 -2.81 -9.08 4.23
CA VAL A 486 -2.14 -9.87 3.18
C VAL A 486 -1.22 -10.97 3.78
N GLU A 487 -1.13 -11.08 5.10
CA GLU A 487 -0.49 -12.18 5.83
C GLU A 487 -1.19 -13.55 5.70
N HIS A 488 -2.28 -13.68 4.94
CA HIS A 488 -3.12 -14.90 4.94
C HIS A 488 -3.24 -15.60 3.58
N TRP A 489 -2.39 -15.23 2.60
CA TRP A 489 -2.25 -15.94 1.31
C TRP A 489 -1.35 -17.20 1.41
N HIS A 490 -0.98 -17.61 2.62
CA HIS A 490 -0.01 -18.68 2.84
C HIS A 490 -0.66 -20.07 2.75
N GLY A 491 -0.48 -20.73 1.61
CA GLY A 491 -0.44 -22.19 1.56
C GLY A 491 0.96 -22.67 1.94
N SER A 492 1.06 -23.58 2.91
CA SER A 492 2.32 -24.25 3.22
C SER A 492 2.78 -25.05 2.00
N SER A 493 3.78 -24.55 1.28
CA SER A 493 4.53 -25.36 0.31
C SER A 493 5.59 -26.17 1.07
N PRO A 494 5.66 -27.51 0.94
CA PRO A 494 6.59 -28.37 1.69
C PRO A 494 8.07 -28.03 1.46
N ALA A 495 8.39 -27.28 0.40
CA ALA A 495 9.76 -27.00 -0.03
C ALA A 495 10.55 -26.07 0.91
N ASN A 496 9.90 -25.32 1.81
CA ASN A 496 10.56 -24.26 2.59
C ASN A 496 11.00 -24.67 4.01
N GLN A 497 10.75 -25.92 4.43
CA GLN A 497 11.18 -26.43 5.75
C GLN A 497 12.56 -27.11 5.74
N ALA A 498 13.08 -27.52 4.57
CA ALA A 498 14.28 -28.34 4.50
C ALA A 498 15.62 -27.57 4.61
N ASP A 499 15.62 -26.24 4.44
CA ASP A 499 16.88 -25.47 4.32
C ASP A 499 17.20 -24.60 5.55
N ARG A 500 16.46 -24.76 6.66
CA ARG A 500 16.69 -24.03 7.93
C ARG A 500 17.45 -24.81 9.00
N SER A 501 17.87 -26.05 8.72
CA SER A 501 18.47 -26.95 9.72
C SER A 501 19.88 -27.45 9.39
N ARG A 502 20.58 -26.90 8.38
CA ARG A 502 21.98 -27.26 8.08
C ARG A 502 22.89 -26.04 8.10
N GLY A 503 23.37 -25.71 9.30
CA GLY A 503 24.37 -24.67 9.48
C GLY A 503 24.70 -24.47 10.95
N LEU A 504 25.13 -25.54 11.64
CA LEU A 504 25.80 -25.50 12.95
C LEU A 504 26.33 -26.90 13.30
N SER A 505 27.43 -27.30 12.66
CA SER A 505 28.34 -28.35 13.17
C SER A 505 29.55 -28.54 12.24
N SER A 506 30.64 -27.81 12.50
CA SER A 506 32.01 -28.30 12.31
C SER A 506 33.05 -27.35 12.92
N THR A 507 33.34 -27.59 14.20
CA THR A 507 34.62 -27.34 14.87
C THR A 507 34.75 -28.56 15.78
N GLY A 508 35.64 -29.52 15.58
CA GLY A 508 37.07 -29.37 15.36
C GLY A 508 37.77 -29.94 16.60
N THR A 509 37.86 -31.27 16.68
CA THR A 509 39.00 -32.03 17.22
C THR A 509 38.89 -33.47 16.74
#